data_AF-A0A7C4MXY0-F1
#
_entry.id   AF-A0A7C4MXY0-F1
#
_cell.length_a   1.000
_cell.length_b   1.000
_cell.length_c   1.000
_cell.angle_alpha   90.00
_cell.angle_beta   90.00
_cell.angle_gamma   90.00
#
_symmetry.space_group_name_H-M   'P 1'
#
loop_
_entity.id
_entity.type
_entity.pdbx_description
1 polymer ?
#
loop_
_entity_poly.entity_id
_entity_poly.type
_entity_poly.pdbx_seq_one_letter_code
_entity_poly.pdbx_strand_id
1 'polypeptide(L)'
;MTQTRPERCPAGQVFPTLVGAGVPSLTGGGRVVSAHSSAVNVLHSRGLLVSFVQETRAMTTLSVCVPALFRKPPGKLSPGEWVLFDGHRMVAKDVAVVLLGRPTWQGKLLRAHVKGLSAWKLSLLKRALLIKARDGGLLGLLRTDQRGNPFVEKARQGLRHTTLSSLVGLGPGSTPSGDDFITGVLLGEEALKQGPAAGAKAVAENQKTVIPWPLEKEALGAALNRTNDAGKTLLWQALQGNFPGYLIEMLRSLSAAEGPEDVARVVERSVSCGETSGADALTGFLLFLQGRL
;
A
#
# COMPACT_ATOMS: atom_id res chain seq x y z
N MET A 1 -0.98 38.44 7.78
CA MET A 1 0.41 38.12 8.19
C MET A 1 1.03 37.23 7.13
N THR A 2 1.81 37.83 6.25
CA THR A 2 2.50 37.23 5.10
C THR A 2 3.77 36.54 5.61
N GLN A 3 3.77 35.20 5.68
CA GLN A 3 5.01 34.44 5.93
C GLN A 3 5.90 34.50 4.70
N THR A 4 7.03 35.17 4.86
CA THR A 4 8.15 35.28 3.91
C THR A 4 8.67 33.90 3.49
N ARG A 5 8.70 33.67 2.17
CA ARG A 5 9.36 32.54 1.50
C ARG A 5 10.86 32.51 1.87
N PRO A 6 11.45 31.37 2.23
CA PRO A 6 12.89 31.28 2.39
C PRO A 6 13.55 31.18 1.01
N GLU A 7 14.15 32.28 0.53
CA GLU A 7 14.98 32.36 -0.69
C GLU A 7 16.45 31.96 -0.46
N ARG A 8 16.73 31.04 0.47
CA ARG A 8 18.07 30.46 0.58
C ARG A 8 18.11 29.13 -0.16
N CYS A 9 19.01 29.03 -1.14
CA CYS A 9 19.35 27.77 -1.81
C CYS A 9 19.89 26.80 -0.74
N PRO A 10 19.27 25.62 -0.52
CA PRO A 10 19.68 24.73 0.57
C PRO A 10 21.13 24.26 0.41
N ALA A 11 21.84 24.12 1.52
CA ALA A 11 23.27 23.81 1.57
C ALA A 11 23.64 22.39 1.07
N GLY A 12 22.67 21.55 0.71
CA GLY A 12 22.91 20.23 0.13
C GLY A 12 21.82 19.82 -0.85
N GLN A 13 22.19 19.60 -2.11
CA GLN A 13 21.35 18.90 -3.07
C GLN A 13 21.57 17.39 -2.93
N VAL A 14 20.48 16.65 -2.85
CA VAL A 14 20.50 15.19 -2.85
C VAL A 14 19.70 14.65 -4.03
N PHE A 15 20.17 13.53 -4.56
CA PHE A 15 19.59 12.89 -5.73
C PHE A 15 18.92 11.58 -5.31
N PRO A 16 17.63 11.40 -5.58
CA PRO A 16 16.94 10.16 -5.28
C PRO A 16 17.42 9.05 -6.21
N THR A 17 17.44 7.82 -5.71
CA THR A 17 17.66 6.62 -6.54
C THR A 17 16.43 6.34 -7.41
N LEU A 18 15.23 6.62 -6.89
CA LEU A 18 13.96 6.33 -7.54
C LEU A 18 12.87 7.28 -7.04
N VAL A 19 11.98 7.73 -7.92
CA VAL A 19 10.89 8.65 -7.60
C VAL A 19 9.55 8.02 -7.95
N GLY A 20 8.59 8.01 -7.02
CA GLY A 20 7.23 7.56 -7.28
C GLY A 20 6.57 8.43 -8.36
N ALA A 21 5.88 7.80 -9.32
CA ALA A 21 5.34 8.49 -10.49
C ALA A 21 4.34 9.61 -10.16
N GLY A 22 3.73 9.60 -8.97
CA GLY A 22 2.84 10.66 -8.52
C GLY A 22 3.56 11.90 -7.98
N VAL A 23 4.80 11.77 -7.50
CA VAL A 23 5.53 12.85 -6.83
C VAL A 23 5.83 14.05 -7.76
N PRO A 24 6.29 13.87 -9.02
CA PRO A 24 6.58 15.01 -9.91
C PRO A 24 5.36 15.87 -10.25
N SER A 25 4.14 15.36 -10.06
CA SER A 25 2.89 16.13 -10.27
C SER A 25 2.50 17.00 -9.07
N LEU A 26 3.23 16.90 -7.96
CA LEU A 26 2.94 17.64 -6.74
C LEU A 26 3.56 19.03 -6.81
N THR A 27 2.70 20.02 -6.56
CA THR A 27 3.08 21.41 -6.36
C THR A 27 2.44 21.92 -5.07
N GLY A 28 3.11 22.84 -4.40
CA GLY A 28 2.65 23.41 -3.14
C GLY A 28 3.46 22.92 -1.94
N GLY A 29 2.93 23.11 -0.75
CA GLY A 29 3.64 22.81 0.49
C GLY A 29 3.07 21.64 1.28
N GLY A 30 3.85 21.18 2.24
CA GLY A 30 3.48 20.18 3.22
C GLY A 30 4.30 20.30 4.49
N ARG A 31 3.97 19.50 5.50
CA ARG A 31 4.69 19.47 6.77
C ARG A 31 5.19 18.06 7.05
N VAL A 32 6.42 17.93 7.54
CA VAL A 32 6.93 16.64 8.05
C VAL A 32 6.10 16.25 9.26
N VAL A 33 5.40 15.11 9.18
CA VAL A 33 4.54 14.61 10.26
C VAL A 33 5.17 13.47 11.05
N SER A 34 6.09 12.73 10.43
CA SER A 34 6.89 11.74 11.14
C SER A 34 8.27 11.55 10.52
N ALA A 35 9.24 11.20 11.35
CA ALA A 35 10.59 10.86 10.93
C ALA A 35 11.05 9.63 11.72
N HIS A 36 11.41 8.59 10.99
CA HIS A 36 11.90 7.31 11.48
C HIS A 36 13.31 7.06 10.92
N SER A 37 13.96 5.99 11.39
CA SER A 37 15.33 5.66 10.97
C SER A 37 15.48 5.37 9.47
N SER A 38 14.41 4.98 8.80
CA SER A 38 14.41 4.60 7.37
C SER A 38 13.30 5.25 6.53
N ALA A 39 12.48 6.12 7.12
CA ALA A 39 11.39 6.81 6.43
C ALA A 39 11.07 8.17 7.06
N VAL A 40 10.78 9.16 6.23
CA VAL A 40 10.24 10.46 6.64
C VAL A 40 8.95 10.71 5.87
N ASN A 41 7.87 11.07 6.57
CA ASN A 41 6.58 11.31 5.95
C ASN A 41 6.23 12.79 5.99
N VAL A 42 5.86 13.33 4.84
CA VAL A 42 5.39 14.71 4.68
C VAL A 42 3.90 14.68 4.35
N LEU A 43 3.08 15.30 5.19
CA LEU A 43 1.68 15.54 4.86
C LEU A 43 1.59 16.72 3.90
N HIS A 44 1.31 16.43 2.64
CA HIS A 44 1.13 17.44 1.60
C HIS A 44 -0.21 18.16 1.80
N SER A 45 -0.31 19.42 1.37
CA SER A 45 -1.55 20.23 1.37
C SER A 45 -2.76 19.60 0.66
N ARG A 46 -2.54 18.53 -0.12
CA ARG A 46 -3.61 17.70 -0.73
C ARG A 46 -4.20 16.65 0.22
N GLY A 47 -3.74 16.59 1.48
CA GLY A 47 -4.17 15.60 2.46
C GLY A 47 -3.70 14.18 2.14
N LEU A 48 -2.51 14.06 1.54
CA LEU A 48 -1.85 12.80 1.21
C LEU A 48 -0.41 12.84 1.73
N LEU A 49 0.11 11.69 2.15
CA LEU A 49 1.50 11.55 2.58
C LEU A 49 2.41 11.38 1.37
N VAL A 50 3.55 12.08 1.42
CA VAL A 50 4.70 11.85 0.56
C VAL A 50 5.82 11.29 1.42
N SER A 51 6.28 10.08 1.11
CA SER A 51 7.24 9.36 1.95
C SER A 51 8.63 9.36 1.34
N PHE A 52 9.60 9.94 2.02
CA PHE A 52 11.01 9.76 1.71
C PHE A 52 11.47 8.48 2.38
N VAL A 53 11.97 7.51 1.61
CA VAL A 53 12.32 6.19 2.11
C VAL A 53 13.77 5.85 1.82
N GLN A 54 14.38 5.05 2.69
CA GLN A 54 15.76 4.60 2.53
C GLN A 54 15.90 3.51 1.46
N GLU A 55 14.89 2.68 1.29
CA GLU A 55 14.97 1.47 0.47
C GLU A 55 13.84 1.39 -0.57
N THR A 56 14.14 0.80 -1.73
CA THR A 56 13.18 0.67 -2.83
C THR A 56 11.99 -0.23 -2.50
N ARG A 57 12.13 -1.20 -1.59
CA ARG A 57 11.03 -2.07 -1.15
C ARG A 57 9.88 -1.31 -0.45
N ALA A 58 10.19 -0.14 0.13
CA ALA A 58 9.22 0.71 0.80
C ALA A 58 8.57 1.74 -0.15
N MET A 59 8.83 1.63 -1.46
CA MET A 59 8.30 2.58 -2.44
C MET A 59 6.79 2.43 -2.65
N THR A 60 6.14 3.58 -2.77
CA THR A 60 4.80 3.77 -3.31
C THR A 60 4.86 4.79 -4.44
N THR A 61 3.74 5.07 -5.11
CA THR A 61 3.71 6.14 -6.14
C THR A 61 3.85 7.54 -5.58
N LEU A 62 3.66 7.72 -4.27
CA LEU A 62 3.92 8.95 -3.54
C LEU A 62 5.16 8.84 -2.64
N SER A 63 6.13 8.01 -3.01
CA SER A 63 7.41 7.90 -2.28
C SER A 63 8.60 8.40 -3.09
N VAL A 64 9.67 8.76 -2.40
CA VAL A 64 10.97 9.09 -3.01
C VAL A 64 12.05 8.28 -2.29
N CYS A 65 12.77 7.44 -3.02
CA CYS A 65 13.88 6.67 -2.45
C CYS A 65 15.14 7.54 -2.41
N VAL A 66 15.55 7.96 -1.21
CA VAL A 66 16.70 8.84 -1.00
C VAL A 66 17.59 8.30 0.12
N PRO A 67 18.37 7.23 -0.12
CA PRO A 67 19.23 6.63 0.92
C PRO A 67 20.18 7.64 1.58
N ALA A 68 20.61 8.66 0.83
CA ALA A 68 21.49 9.72 1.32
C ALA A 68 20.89 10.53 2.48
N LEU A 69 19.56 10.66 2.60
CA LEU A 69 18.92 11.36 3.73
C LEU A 69 19.13 10.64 5.07
N PHE A 70 19.40 9.32 5.03
CA PHE A 70 19.49 8.46 6.21
C PHE A 70 20.94 8.12 6.59
N ARG A 71 21.94 8.59 5.82
CA ARG A 71 23.38 8.44 6.14
C ARG A 71 23.83 9.50 7.13
N LYS A 72 24.81 9.22 7.99
CA LYS A 72 25.30 10.19 8.99
C LYS A 72 26.28 11.23 8.39
N PRO A 73 26.19 12.51 8.78
CA PRO A 73 25.07 13.10 9.51
C PRO A 73 23.83 13.19 8.60
N PRO A 74 22.63 12.78 9.06
CA PRO A 74 21.45 12.81 8.22
C PRO A 74 21.13 14.25 7.83
N GLY A 75 20.77 14.46 6.56
CA GLY A 75 20.02 15.67 6.18
C GLY A 75 18.72 15.64 6.97
N LYS A 76 18.62 16.45 8.03
CA LYS A 76 17.52 16.35 9.00
C LYS A 76 16.27 17.01 8.44
N LEU A 77 15.38 16.20 7.88
CA LEU A 77 13.96 16.54 7.84
C LEU A 77 13.37 16.22 9.22
N SER A 78 12.97 17.25 9.96
CA SER A 78 12.48 17.09 11.33
C SER A 78 10.96 17.21 11.40
N PRO A 79 10.26 16.47 12.27
CA PRO A 79 8.83 16.65 12.50
C PRO A 79 8.49 18.13 12.75
N GLY A 80 7.44 18.60 12.09
CA GLY A 80 7.01 20.01 12.12
C GLY A 80 7.63 20.89 11.05
N GLU A 81 8.69 20.46 10.37
CA GLU A 81 9.36 21.23 9.32
C GLU A 81 8.47 21.38 8.07
N TRP A 82 8.55 22.57 7.46
CA TRP A 82 7.84 22.86 6.21
C TRP A 82 8.65 22.42 5.00
N VAL A 83 7.95 21.86 4.02
CA VAL A 83 8.53 21.32 2.80
C VAL A 83 7.75 21.87 1.61
N LEU A 84 8.47 22.31 0.56
CA LEU A 84 7.90 22.80 -0.68
C LEU A 84 8.18 21.82 -1.82
N PHE A 85 7.17 21.54 -2.63
CA PHE A 85 7.25 20.79 -3.88
C PHE A 85 6.98 21.75 -5.05
N ASP A 86 7.83 21.76 -6.06
CA ASP A 86 7.67 22.55 -7.28
C ASP A 86 7.52 21.67 -8.55
N GLY A 87 7.35 20.35 -8.36
CA GLY A 87 7.31 19.34 -9.42
C GLY A 87 8.67 18.84 -9.89
N HIS A 88 9.72 19.65 -9.76
CA HIS A 88 11.09 19.28 -10.13
C HIS A 88 11.98 18.96 -8.92
N ARG A 89 11.63 19.51 -7.76
CA ARG A 89 12.38 19.42 -6.53
C ARG A 89 11.43 19.37 -5.35
N MET A 90 11.91 18.75 -4.28
CA MET A 90 11.44 19.03 -2.92
C MET A 90 12.49 19.91 -2.23
N VAL A 91 12.05 20.98 -1.56
CA VAL A 91 12.91 21.93 -0.86
C VAL A 91 12.45 22.03 0.59
N ALA A 92 13.38 21.77 1.51
CA ALA A 92 13.26 22.02 2.93
C ALA A 92 14.37 22.98 3.38
N LYS A 93 14.46 23.28 4.68
CA LYS A 93 15.39 24.31 5.18
C LYS A 93 16.85 24.00 4.83
N ASP A 94 17.25 22.76 5.07
CA ASP A 94 18.66 22.34 4.98
C ASP A 94 18.93 21.37 3.82
N VAL A 95 17.91 20.98 3.05
CA VAL A 95 18.04 19.99 1.97
C VAL A 95 17.15 20.29 0.77
N ALA A 96 17.66 20.04 -0.43
CA ALA A 96 16.89 19.98 -1.66
C ALA A 96 17.00 18.58 -2.28
N VAL A 97 15.87 17.91 -2.53
CA VAL A 97 15.81 16.64 -3.26
C VAL A 97 15.46 16.93 -4.71
N VAL A 98 16.37 16.64 -5.64
CA VAL A 98 16.16 16.91 -7.08
C VAL A 98 15.46 15.73 -7.75
N LEU A 99 14.20 15.90 -8.14
CA LEU A 99 13.34 14.86 -8.72
C LEU A 99 13.50 14.72 -10.24
N LEU A 100 13.85 15.82 -10.93
CA LEU A 100 13.94 15.85 -12.39
C LEU A 100 14.99 14.88 -12.94
N GLY A 101 14.63 14.17 -14.02
CA GLY A 101 15.52 13.24 -14.73
C GLY A 101 15.77 11.92 -14.00
N ARG A 102 15.02 11.63 -12.95
CA ARG A 102 15.22 10.43 -12.11
C ARG A 102 14.33 9.28 -12.59
N PRO A 103 14.79 8.02 -12.46
CA PRO A 103 13.94 6.86 -12.74
C PRO A 103 12.65 6.91 -11.94
N THR A 104 11.56 6.40 -12.52
CA THR A 104 10.23 6.46 -11.91
C THR A 104 9.73 5.08 -11.44
N TRP A 105 9.17 5.03 -10.24
CA TRP A 105 8.43 3.88 -9.72
C TRP A 105 6.95 4.05 -10.03
N GLN A 106 6.40 3.14 -10.82
CA GLN A 106 5.02 3.23 -11.30
C GLN A 106 4.00 2.65 -10.32
N GLY A 107 4.39 1.71 -9.46
CA GLY A 107 3.44 1.02 -8.57
C GLY A 107 2.36 0.20 -9.29
N LYS A 108 2.49 -0.04 -10.60
CA LYS A 108 1.51 -0.78 -11.40
C LYS A 108 1.82 -2.27 -11.45
N LEU A 109 0.77 -3.08 -11.46
CA LEU A 109 0.89 -4.49 -11.82
C LEU A 109 1.10 -4.64 -13.32
N LEU A 110 1.93 -5.62 -13.68
CA LEU A 110 2.18 -6.04 -15.05
C LEU A 110 1.71 -7.47 -15.21
N ARG A 111 1.32 -7.87 -16.42
CA ARG A 111 0.95 -9.25 -16.76
C ARG A 111 1.99 -10.28 -16.29
N ALA A 112 3.28 -9.95 -16.37
CA ALA A 112 4.35 -10.82 -15.90
C ALA A 112 4.29 -11.11 -14.38
N HIS A 113 3.74 -10.19 -13.57
CA HIS A 113 3.60 -10.36 -12.12
C HIS A 113 2.51 -11.35 -11.73
N VAL A 114 1.59 -11.69 -12.65
CA VAL A 114 0.41 -12.53 -12.36
C VAL A 114 0.30 -13.77 -13.24
N LYS A 115 1.18 -13.93 -14.24
CA LYS A 115 1.14 -15.02 -15.23
C LYS A 115 1.11 -16.41 -14.61
N GLY A 116 1.76 -16.60 -13.46
CA GLY A 116 1.89 -17.89 -12.79
C GLY A 116 0.90 -18.12 -11.64
N LEU A 117 -0.09 -17.24 -11.44
CA LEU A 117 -1.13 -17.43 -10.42
C LEU A 117 -2.07 -18.56 -10.81
N SER A 118 -2.44 -19.40 -9.84
CA SER A 118 -3.37 -20.52 -10.01
C SER A 118 -4.12 -20.82 -8.71
N ALA A 119 -5.26 -21.51 -8.81
CA ALA A 119 -6.05 -21.92 -7.65
C ALA A 119 -5.25 -22.77 -6.63
N TRP A 120 -4.32 -23.59 -7.12
CA TRP A 120 -3.42 -24.37 -6.28
C TRP A 120 -2.49 -23.46 -5.45
N LYS A 121 -1.87 -22.46 -6.07
CA LYS A 121 -1.03 -21.49 -5.34
C LYS A 121 -1.83 -20.66 -4.34
N LEU A 122 -3.06 -20.28 -4.68
CA LEU A 122 -3.96 -19.58 -3.73
C LEU A 122 -4.31 -20.46 -2.52
N SER A 123 -4.48 -21.77 -2.74
CA SER A 123 -4.73 -22.73 -1.65
C SER A 123 -3.50 -22.88 -0.75
N LEU A 124 -2.30 -22.96 -1.33
CA LEU A 124 -1.04 -22.96 -0.59
C LEU A 124 -0.83 -21.64 0.17
N LEU A 125 -1.14 -20.51 -0.46
CA LEU A 125 -1.04 -19.18 0.13
C LEU A 125 -1.93 -19.08 1.37
N LYS A 126 -3.20 -19.51 1.26
CA LYS A 126 -4.13 -19.56 2.40
C LYS A 126 -3.59 -20.43 3.52
N ARG A 127 -3.09 -21.65 3.21
CA ARG A 127 -2.54 -22.56 4.21
C ARG A 127 -1.33 -21.95 4.92
N ALA A 128 -0.37 -21.43 4.16
CA ALA A 128 0.82 -20.81 4.72
C ALA A 128 0.48 -19.57 5.55
N LEU A 129 -0.47 -18.74 5.10
CA LEU A 129 -0.93 -17.56 5.83
C LEU A 129 -1.54 -17.93 7.19
N LEU A 130 -2.38 -18.96 7.25
CA LEU A 130 -2.99 -19.43 8.50
C LEU A 130 -1.97 -19.95 9.52
N ILE A 131 -0.82 -20.45 9.05
CA ILE A 131 0.27 -20.98 9.89
C ILE A 131 1.23 -19.87 10.34
N LYS A 132 1.55 -18.93 9.45
CA LYS A 132 2.67 -17.98 9.62
C LYS A 132 2.23 -16.59 10.07
N ALA A 133 1.00 -16.16 9.79
CA ALA A 133 0.53 -14.86 10.23
C ALA A 133 0.32 -14.84 11.75
N ARG A 134 0.65 -13.71 12.38
CA ARG A 134 0.35 -13.45 13.78
C ARG A 134 -1.17 -13.39 13.97
N ASP A 135 -1.64 -13.80 15.14
CA ASP A 135 -3.03 -13.59 15.51
C ASP A 135 -3.30 -12.09 15.66
N GLY A 136 -4.39 -11.62 15.05
CA GLY A 136 -4.75 -10.21 15.01
C GLY A 136 -5.40 -9.80 13.71
N GLY A 137 -5.64 -8.49 13.55
CA GLY A 137 -6.20 -7.89 12.34
C GLY A 137 -7.47 -8.59 11.86
N LEU A 138 -7.52 -8.89 10.56
CA LEU A 138 -8.62 -9.48 9.83
C LEU A 138 -8.33 -10.92 9.35
N LEU A 139 -7.23 -11.54 9.78
CA LEU A 139 -6.91 -12.95 9.48
C LEU A 139 -8.06 -13.90 9.83
N GLY A 140 -8.82 -13.57 10.89
CA GLY A 140 -10.01 -14.31 11.33
C GLY A 140 -11.15 -14.38 10.31
N LEU A 141 -11.11 -13.63 9.20
CA LEU A 141 -12.05 -13.81 8.08
C LEU A 141 -11.76 -15.10 7.27
N LEU A 142 -10.54 -15.64 7.38
CA LEU A 142 -10.17 -16.94 6.79
C LEU A 142 -10.47 -18.12 7.70
N ARG A 143 -10.66 -17.87 9.00
CA ARG A 143 -10.95 -18.86 10.05
C ARG A 143 -12.46 -18.86 10.34
N THR A 144 -13.11 -20.01 10.24
CA THR A 144 -14.57 -20.14 10.50
C THR A 144 -14.90 -20.22 11.99
N ASP A 145 -13.92 -20.53 12.82
CA ASP A 145 -14.03 -20.85 14.25
C ASP A 145 -13.61 -19.70 15.18
N GLN A 146 -12.87 -18.71 14.68
CA GLN A 146 -12.42 -17.60 15.51
C GLN A 146 -13.60 -16.69 15.88
N ARG A 147 -13.90 -16.64 17.18
CA ARG A 147 -14.85 -15.74 17.83
C ARG A 147 -14.10 -14.78 18.76
N GLY A 148 -14.67 -13.60 19.00
CA GLY A 148 -14.19 -12.66 20.02
C GLY A 148 -13.20 -11.58 19.55
N ASN A 149 -12.80 -11.55 18.28
CA ASN A 149 -12.10 -10.39 17.72
C ASN A 149 -13.12 -9.37 17.19
N PRO A 150 -13.28 -8.19 17.83
CA PRO A 150 -14.30 -7.21 17.46
C PRO A 150 -14.10 -6.64 16.04
N PHE A 151 -12.85 -6.55 15.57
CA PHE A 151 -12.56 -6.08 14.20
C PHE A 151 -13.03 -7.10 13.16
N VAL A 152 -12.82 -8.39 13.41
CA VAL A 152 -13.29 -9.47 12.53
C VAL A 152 -14.82 -9.50 12.50
N GLU A 153 -15.49 -9.36 13.64
CA GLU A 153 -16.97 -9.34 13.69
C GLU A 153 -17.54 -8.14 12.95
N LYS A 154 -16.98 -6.94 13.17
CA LYS A 154 -17.38 -5.74 12.42
C LYS A 154 -17.13 -5.89 10.92
N ALA A 155 -16.00 -6.50 10.53
CA ALA A 155 -15.72 -6.77 9.13
C ALA A 155 -16.70 -7.78 8.52
N ARG A 156 -17.03 -8.87 9.23
CA ARG A 156 -18.07 -9.82 8.81
C ARG A 156 -19.42 -9.12 8.61
N GLN A 157 -19.80 -8.23 9.52
CA GLN A 157 -21.04 -7.46 9.39
C GLN A 157 -21.02 -6.56 8.15
N GLY A 158 -19.94 -5.81 7.93
CA GLY A 158 -19.79 -4.95 6.75
C GLY A 158 -19.84 -5.73 5.43
N LEU A 159 -19.14 -6.87 5.38
CA LEU A 159 -19.07 -7.73 4.20
C LEU A 159 -20.36 -8.50 3.92
N ARG A 160 -21.24 -8.75 4.92
CA ARG A 160 -22.60 -9.30 4.69
C ARG A 160 -23.45 -8.40 3.81
N HIS A 161 -23.19 -7.09 3.83
CA HIS A 161 -23.84 -6.10 2.98
C HIS A 161 -22.98 -5.78 1.74
N THR A 162 -21.97 -6.59 1.43
CA THR A 162 -21.09 -6.44 0.27
C THR A 162 -20.50 -5.03 0.12
N THR A 163 -20.23 -4.36 1.25
CA THR A 163 -19.81 -2.95 1.28
C THR A 163 -18.42 -2.84 1.88
N LEU A 164 -17.39 -2.72 1.03
CA LEU A 164 -15.98 -2.59 1.47
C LEU A 164 -15.73 -1.26 2.17
N SER A 165 -16.41 -0.19 1.77
CA SER A 165 -16.31 1.14 2.35
C SER A 165 -16.66 1.18 3.84
N SER A 166 -17.43 0.20 4.33
CA SER A 166 -17.68 0.03 5.77
C SER A 166 -16.41 -0.28 6.57
N LEU A 167 -15.39 -0.86 5.93
CA LEU A 167 -14.12 -1.27 6.54
C LEU A 167 -13.06 -0.16 6.57
N VAL A 168 -13.29 0.98 5.90
CA VAL A 168 -12.32 2.09 5.90
C VAL A 168 -12.11 2.61 7.32
N GLY A 169 -10.84 2.64 7.74
CA GLY A 169 -10.42 3.03 9.09
C GLY A 169 -10.65 1.95 10.17
N LEU A 170 -11.00 0.72 9.79
CA LEU A 170 -11.24 -0.36 10.76
C LEU A 170 -9.93 -0.94 11.29
N GLY A 171 -9.68 -0.79 12.59
CA GLY A 171 -8.49 -1.35 13.26
C GLY A 171 -7.50 -0.25 13.68
N PRO A 172 -6.55 -0.58 14.58
CA PRO A 172 -5.52 0.35 15.01
C PRO A 172 -4.36 0.42 14.00
N GLY A 173 -3.41 1.32 14.24
CA GLY A 173 -2.13 1.37 13.52
C GLY A 173 -2.00 2.53 12.53
N SER A 174 -0.83 2.62 11.88
CA SER A 174 -0.57 3.62 10.84
C SER A 174 -1.44 3.37 9.61
N THR A 175 -1.63 2.11 9.24
CA THR A 175 -2.64 1.69 8.27
C THR A 175 -3.59 0.74 8.99
N PRO A 176 -4.83 1.16 9.28
CA PRO A 176 -5.84 0.29 9.87
C PRO A 176 -6.01 -1.00 9.07
N SER A 177 -6.21 -2.13 9.75
CA SER A 177 -6.39 -3.45 9.13
C SER A 177 -7.42 -3.49 7.99
N GLY A 178 -8.50 -2.72 8.10
CA GLY A 178 -9.51 -2.59 7.06
C GLY A 178 -8.97 -1.95 5.78
N ASP A 179 -8.09 -0.95 5.89
CA ASP A 179 -7.48 -0.29 4.73
C ASP A 179 -6.49 -1.21 4.02
N ASP A 180 -5.69 -1.96 4.80
CA ASP A 180 -4.78 -2.98 4.27
C ASP A 180 -5.56 -4.10 3.57
N PHE A 181 -6.64 -4.58 4.20
CA PHE A 181 -7.55 -5.56 3.61
C PHE A 181 -8.16 -5.06 2.30
N ILE A 182 -8.75 -3.86 2.27
CA ILE A 182 -9.34 -3.28 1.05
C ILE A 182 -8.26 -3.16 -0.04
N THR A 183 -7.06 -2.72 0.31
CA THR A 183 -5.93 -2.65 -0.62
C THR A 183 -5.62 -4.03 -1.23
N GLY A 184 -5.67 -5.08 -0.42
CA GLY A 184 -5.59 -6.46 -0.88
C GLY A 184 -6.70 -6.88 -1.84
N VAL A 185 -7.94 -6.46 -1.58
CA VAL A 185 -9.08 -6.71 -2.49
C VAL A 185 -8.85 -6.01 -3.84
N LEU A 186 -8.50 -4.71 -3.82
CA LEU A 186 -8.20 -3.93 -5.02
C LEU A 186 -7.02 -4.52 -5.81
N LEU A 187 -6.01 -5.06 -5.11
CA LEU A 187 -4.88 -5.77 -5.71
C LEU A 187 -5.35 -7.03 -6.44
N GLY A 188 -6.28 -7.80 -5.86
CA GLY A 188 -6.87 -8.99 -6.47
C GLY A 188 -7.64 -8.65 -7.75
N GLU A 189 -8.41 -7.57 -7.73
CA GLU A 189 -9.13 -7.07 -8.90
C GLU A 189 -8.17 -6.70 -10.02
N GLU A 190 -7.13 -5.92 -9.72
CA GLU A 190 -6.13 -5.54 -10.70
C GLU A 190 -5.36 -6.76 -11.23
N ALA A 191 -5.07 -7.75 -10.38
CA ALA A 191 -4.44 -8.99 -10.80
C ALA A 191 -5.28 -9.78 -11.82
N LEU A 192 -6.62 -9.81 -11.67
CA LEU A 192 -7.51 -10.45 -12.64
C LEU A 192 -7.52 -9.72 -13.99
N LYS A 193 -7.49 -8.37 -14.00
CA LYS A 193 -7.39 -7.59 -15.25
C LYS A 193 -6.10 -7.85 -16.02
N GLN A 194 -5.00 -8.05 -15.31
CA GLN A 194 -3.67 -8.30 -15.90
C GLN A 194 -3.47 -9.77 -16.28
N GLY A 195 -4.29 -10.69 -15.76
CA GLY A 195 -4.18 -12.13 -15.96
C GLY A 195 -4.65 -12.62 -17.34
N PRO A 196 -4.18 -13.79 -17.81
CA PRO A 196 -4.74 -14.42 -19.01
C PRO A 196 -6.20 -14.83 -18.78
N ALA A 197 -7.06 -14.64 -19.78
CA ALA A 197 -8.50 -14.91 -19.69
C ALA A 197 -8.84 -16.30 -19.12
N ALA A 198 -8.07 -17.34 -19.44
CA ALA A 198 -8.27 -18.69 -18.91
C ALA A 198 -7.92 -18.84 -17.40
N GLY A 199 -6.86 -18.18 -16.94
CA GLY A 199 -6.47 -18.18 -15.52
C GLY A 199 -7.39 -17.29 -14.68
N ALA A 200 -7.82 -16.16 -15.24
CA ALA A 200 -8.84 -15.31 -14.64
C ALA A 200 -10.18 -16.06 -14.55
N LYS A 201 -10.57 -16.86 -15.55
CA LYS A 201 -11.78 -17.67 -15.54
C LYS A 201 -11.77 -18.77 -14.47
N ALA A 202 -10.67 -19.53 -14.34
CA ALA A 202 -10.56 -20.57 -13.29
C ALA A 202 -10.59 -20.02 -11.85
N VAL A 203 -10.20 -18.75 -11.67
CA VAL A 203 -10.25 -18.06 -10.36
C VAL A 203 -11.60 -17.35 -10.16
N ALA A 204 -12.18 -16.79 -11.22
CA ALA A 204 -13.45 -16.05 -11.19
C ALA A 204 -14.71 -16.92 -11.28
N GLU A 205 -14.61 -18.18 -11.72
CA GLU A 205 -15.75 -19.13 -11.81
C GLU A 205 -16.50 -19.33 -10.47
N ASN A 206 -15.89 -18.96 -9.34
CA ASN A 206 -16.50 -19.01 -8.00
C ASN A 206 -17.04 -17.67 -7.47
N GLN A 207 -16.97 -16.57 -8.23
CA GLN A 207 -17.56 -15.28 -7.83
C GLN A 207 -19.09 -15.31 -7.94
N LYS A 208 -19.76 -15.78 -6.88
CA LYS A 208 -21.24 -15.83 -6.78
C LYS A 208 -21.85 -14.47 -6.41
N THR A 209 -21.08 -13.62 -5.74
CA THR A 209 -21.45 -12.25 -5.37
C THR A 209 -20.61 -11.29 -6.19
N VAL A 210 -21.29 -10.33 -6.81
CA VAL A 210 -20.63 -9.26 -7.55
C VAL A 210 -20.86 -8.01 -6.73
N ILE A 211 -19.86 -7.61 -5.93
CA ILE A 211 -19.79 -6.24 -5.43
C ILE A 211 -19.99 -5.33 -6.65
N PRO A 212 -20.97 -4.40 -6.64
CA PRO A 212 -21.20 -3.50 -7.75
C PRO A 212 -20.03 -2.53 -7.85
N TRP A 213 -19.00 -2.97 -8.56
CA TRP A 213 -17.65 -2.47 -8.39
C TRP A 213 -17.46 -0.98 -8.72
N PRO A 214 -18.14 -0.40 -9.72
CA PRO A 214 -18.11 1.04 -9.94
C PRO A 214 -18.67 1.83 -8.74
N LEU A 215 -19.82 1.41 -8.21
CA LEU A 215 -20.46 2.05 -7.04
C LEU A 215 -19.60 1.88 -5.79
N GLU A 216 -18.98 0.71 -5.61
CA GLU A 216 -18.11 0.47 -4.46
C GLU A 216 -16.85 1.34 -4.50
N LYS A 217 -16.25 1.52 -5.68
CA LYS A 217 -15.10 2.43 -5.83
C LYS A 217 -15.45 3.88 -5.52
N GLU A 218 -16.65 4.33 -5.90
CA GLU A 218 -17.17 5.65 -5.53
C GLU A 218 -17.38 5.75 -4.01
N ALA A 219 -18.02 4.75 -3.40
CA ALA A 219 -18.24 4.69 -1.95
C ALA A 219 -16.92 4.66 -1.15
N LEU A 220 -15.91 3.93 -1.63
CA LEU A 220 -14.56 3.92 -1.07
C LEU A 220 -13.91 5.30 -1.17
N GLY A 221 -14.03 5.96 -2.33
CA GLY A 221 -13.56 7.34 -2.53
C GLY A 221 -14.18 8.32 -1.55
N ALA A 222 -15.51 8.24 -1.35
CA ALA A 222 -16.23 9.06 -0.37
C ALA A 222 -15.84 8.76 1.08
N ALA A 223 -15.44 7.51 1.37
CA ALA A 223 -15.06 7.08 2.70
C ALA A 223 -13.61 7.39 3.08
N LEU A 224 -12.75 7.88 2.17
CA LEU A 224 -11.32 8.08 2.42
C LEU A 224 -10.97 8.94 3.64
N ASN A 225 -11.84 9.87 4.05
CA ASN A 225 -11.63 10.71 5.23
C ASN A 225 -12.01 10.02 6.56
N ARG A 226 -12.49 8.77 6.53
CA ARG A 226 -12.80 7.97 7.73
C ARG A 226 -11.59 7.24 8.31
N THR A 227 -10.45 7.30 7.63
CA THR A 227 -9.18 6.76 8.10
C THR A 227 -8.16 7.88 8.30
N ASN A 228 -6.98 7.54 8.84
CA ASN A 228 -5.88 8.47 9.04
C ASN A 228 -5.16 8.79 7.70
N ASP A 229 -4.18 9.70 7.74
CA ASP A 229 -3.48 10.16 6.53
C ASP A 229 -2.74 9.04 5.78
N ALA A 230 -2.18 8.05 6.50
CA ALA A 230 -1.46 6.94 5.89
C ALA A 230 -2.42 5.93 5.24
N GLY A 231 -3.49 5.54 5.94
CA GLY A 231 -4.56 4.71 5.38
C GLY A 231 -5.23 5.36 4.17
N LYS A 232 -5.52 6.67 4.25
CA LYS A 232 -6.07 7.46 3.15
C LYS A 232 -5.15 7.46 1.94
N THR A 233 -3.85 7.66 2.17
CA THR A 233 -2.84 7.67 1.11
C THR A 233 -2.68 6.29 0.46
N LEU A 234 -2.76 5.22 1.24
CA LEU A 234 -2.73 3.85 0.74
C LEU A 234 -3.94 3.56 -0.16
N LEU A 235 -5.16 3.82 0.34
CA LEU A 235 -6.40 3.57 -0.40
C LEU A 235 -6.52 4.44 -1.64
N TRP A 236 -6.15 5.72 -1.56
CA TRP A 236 -6.16 6.63 -2.71
C TRP A 236 -5.27 6.11 -3.85
N GLN A 237 -4.09 5.56 -3.54
CA GLN A 237 -3.21 4.94 -4.53
C GLN A 237 -3.81 3.65 -5.09
N ALA A 238 -4.33 2.78 -4.21
CA ALA A 238 -4.90 1.49 -4.60
C ALA A 238 -6.13 1.66 -5.53
N LEU A 239 -6.99 2.66 -5.28
CA LEU A 239 -8.13 2.99 -6.13
C LEU A 239 -7.73 3.38 -7.56
N GLN A 240 -6.50 3.87 -7.75
CA GLN A 240 -5.91 4.17 -9.06
C GLN A 240 -5.14 3.01 -9.69
N GLY A 241 -5.17 1.82 -9.06
CA GLY A 241 -4.42 0.65 -9.51
C GLY A 241 -2.92 0.72 -9.19
N ASN A 242 -2.54 1.55 -8.22
CA ASN A 242 -1.15 1.70 -7.79
C ASN A 242 -0.95 1.09 -6.40
N PHE A 243 0.04 0.22 -6.24
CA PHE A 243 0.27 -0.57 -5.03
C PHE A 243 1.68 -0.38 -4.45
N PRO A 244 1.83 -0.51 -3.12
CA PRO A 244 3.13 -0.58 -2.47
C PRO A 244 4.06 -1.66 -3.06
N GLY A 245 5.35 -1.38 -3.10
CA GLY A 245 6.37 -2.28 -3.67
C GLY A 245 6.36 -3.68 -3.09
N TYR A 246 6.18 -3.80 -1.77
CA TYR A 246 6.13 -5.11 -1.11
C TYR A 246 4.96 -6.00 -1.60
N LEU A 247 3.81 -5.42 -1.97
CA LEU A 247 2.67 -6.17 -2.51
C LEU A 247 2.93 -6.62 -3.95
N ILE A 248 3.57 -5.78 -4.77
CA ILE A 248 3.97 -6.14 -6.14
C ILE A 248 5.03 -7.25 -6.10
N GLU A 249 6.01 -7.14 -5.19
CA GLU A 249 7.04 -8.15 -5.00
C GLU A 249 6.47 -9.48 -4.49
N MET A 250 5.49 -9.43 -3.59
CA MET A 250 4.73 -10.59 -3.13
C MET A 250 4.08 -11.30 -4.31
N LEU A 251 3.33 -10.60 -5.17
CA LEU A 251 2.67 -11.21 -6.34
C LEU A 251 3.67 -11.78 -7.33
N ARG A 252 4.76 -11.04 -7.61
CA ARG A 252 5.83 -11.52 -8.49
C ARG A 252 6.43 -12.83 -7.95
N SER A 253 6.70 -12.88 -6.66
CA SER A 253 7.29 -14.07 -6.02
C SER A 253 6.30 -15.23 -5.96
N LEU A 254 5.02 -14.98 -5.68
CA LEU A 254 3.97 -15.99 -5.72
C LEU A 254 3.78 -16.56 -7.14
N SER A 255 3.79 -15.70 -8.15
CA SER A 255 3.72 -16.12 -9.55
C SER A 255 4.92 -16.97 -9.97
N ALA A 256 6.11 -16.68 -9.45
CA ALA A 256 7.33 -17.43 -9.74
C ALA A 256 7.48 -18.71 -8.88
N ALA A 257 6.74 -18.85 -7.79
CA ALA A 257 6.84 -19.99 -6.88
C ALA A 257 6.59 -21.32 -7.60
N GLU A 258 7.45 -22.31 -7.38
CA GLU A 258 7.36 -23.64 -7.99
C GLU A 258 6.74 -24.65 -7.01
N GLY A 259 6.93 -24.45 -5.70
CA GLY A 259 6.48 -25.37 -4.66
C GLY A 259 5.84 -24.72 -3.42
N PRO A 260 5.29 -25.55 -2.51
CA PRO A 260 4.76 -25.10 -1.22
C PRO A 260 5.73 -24.29 -0.36
N GLU A 261 7.02 -24.63 -0.39
CA GLU A 261 8.06 -23.94 0.38
C GLU A 261 8.30 -22.52 -0.13
N ASP A 262 8.29 -22.31 -1.45
CA ASP A 262 8.38 -20.97 -2.03
C ASP A 262 7.22 -20.10 -1.58
N VAL A 263 6.00 -20.64 -1.64
CA VAL A 263 4.80 -19.94 -1.20
C VAL A 263 4.88 -19.60 0.29
N ALA A 264 5.38 -20.51 1.12
CA ALA A 264 5.59 -20.25 2.53
C ALA A 264 6.59 -19.10 2.78
N ARG A 265 7.71 -19.06 2.03
CA ARG A 265 8.69 -17.95 2.08
C ARG A 265 8.09 -16.62 1.61
N VAL A 266 7.19 -16.64 0.64
CA VAL A 266 6.47 -15.44 0.19
C VAL A 266 5.57 -14.91 1.30
N VAL A 267 4.81 -15.79 1.96
CA VAL A 267 3.97 -15.40 3.11
C VAL A 267 4.82 -14.84 4.24
N GLU A 268 5.88 -15.54 4.64
CA GLU A 268 6.76 -15.11 5.75
C GLU A 268 7.33 -13.70 5.54
N ARG A 269 7.81 -13.41 4.32
CA ARG A 269 8.26 -12.06 3.97
C ARG A 269 7.13 -11.03 4.00
N SER A 270 5.95 -11.40 3.51
CA SER A 270 4.80 -10.48 3.43
C SER A 270 4.25 -10.14 4.82
N VAL A 271 4.07 -11.13 5.69
CA VAL A 271 3.55 -10.92 7.06
C VAL A 271 4.56 -10.26 8.00
N SER A 272 5.84 -10.17 7.59
CA SER A 272 6.85 -9.36 8.27
C SER A 272 6.74 -7.86 7.93
N CYS A 273 5.86 -7.48 7.02
CA CYS A 273 5.59 -6.08 6.69
C CYS A 273 4.48 -5.50 7.59
N GLY A 274 4.87 -4.62 8.51
CA GLY A 274 3.97 -4.10 9.54
C GLY A 274 3.62 -5.16 10.60
N GLU A 275 2.79 -4.77 11.57
CA GLU A 275 2.34 -5.71 12.62
C GLU A 275 1.34 -6.75 12.07
N THR A 276 0.32 -6.27 11.34
CA THR A 276 -0.68 -7.13 10.68
C THR A 276 -0.94 -6.77 9.22
N SER A 277 -0.44 -5.63 8.75
CA SER A 277 -0.74 -5.07 7.42
C SER A 277 -0.52 -6.05 6.28
N GLY A 278 0.62 -6.76 6.28
CA GLY A 278 0.88 -7.79 5.28
C GLY A 278 -0.13 -8.95 5.30
N ALA A 279 -0.54 -9.39 6.49
CA ALA A 279 -1.53 -10.45 6.65
C ALA A 279 -2.95 -10.00 6.27
N ASP A 280 -3.31 -8.76 6.60
CA ASP A 280 -4.61 -8.17 6.30
C ASP A 280 -4.79 -7.97 4.78
N ALA A 281 -3.76 -7.45 4.11
CA ALA A 281 -3.74 -7.34 2.64
C ALA A 281 -3.81 -8.70 1.94
N LEU A 282 -3.06 -9.70 2.41
CA LEU A 282 -3.16 -11.07 1.87
C LEU A 282 -4.53 -11.70 2.10
N THR A 283 -5.17 -11.38 3.22
CA THR A 283 -6.53 -11.86 3.53
C THR A 283 -7.56 -11.27 2.57
N GLY A 284 -7.51 -9.96 2.31
CA GLY A 284 -8.38 -9.31 1.32
C GLY A 284 -8.17 -9.85 -0.09
N PHE A 285 -6.92 -9.98 -0.50
CA PHE A 285 -6.54 -10.57 -1.79
C PHE A 285 -7.08 -11.99 -1.98
N LEU A 286 -6.92 -12.86 -0.97
CA LEU A 286 -7.41 -14.24 -1.01
C LEU A 286 -8.94 -14.31 -1.08
N LEU A 287 -9.66 -13.53 -0.27
CA LEU A 287 -11.12 -13.56 -0.28
C LEU A 287 -11.69 -13.10 -1.63
N PHE A 288 -11.09 -12.07 -2.22
CA PHE A 288 -11.48 -11.59 -3.54
C PHE A 288 -11.28 -12.66 -4.63
N LEU A 289 -10.08 -13.25 -4.69
CA LEU A 289 -9.77 -14.29 -5.68
C LEU A 289 -10.53 -15.60 -5.45
N GLN A 290 -11.02 -15.85 -4.24
CA GLN A 290 -11.89 -17.01 -3.95
C GLN A 290 -13.37 -16.74 -4.25
N GLY A 291 -13.73 -15.52 -4.64
CA GLY A 291 -15.11 -15.12 -4.87
C GLY A 291 -15.98 -15.14 -3.61
N ARG A 292 -15.38 -14.82 -2.47
CA ARG A 292 -16.05 -14.79 -1.15
C ARG A 292 -16.44 -13.37 -0.71
N LEU A 293 -16.45 -12.42 -1.65
CA LEU A 293 -16.79 -11.01 -1.45
C LEU A 293 -17.97 -10.62 -2.34
#